data_AF-A0A4Y2BML6-F1
#
_entry.id   AF-A0A4Y2BML6-F1
#
_cell.length_a   1.000
_cell.length_b   1.000
_cell.length_c   1.000
_cell.angle_alpha   90.00
_cell.angle_beta   90.00
_cell.angle_gamma   90.00
#
_symmetry.space_group_name_H-M   'P 1'
#
loop_
_entity.id
_entity.type
_entity.pdbx_description
1 polymer ?
#
loop_
_entity_poly.entity_id
_entity_poly.type
_entity_poly.pdbx_seq_one_letter_code
_entity_poly.pdbx_strand_id
1 'polypeptide(L)'
;MPQQHGPTTARQQKLLYSIQRKFLLNITGAHNTTPTAALQVIDGLMPLHIKAKMQSTLVRVGRLGRNCDTKVSILTMKAMSSHHHHQQYTLHFLAWKIESHTRGQVPSNRTPIEVYTDGSKINDQTGSAFCVIANEAITKTWKVKLSPANTVFQAEMLALKAAIEWANTANEDVNIWSDSESSLQALKSFNVKSKITQEAQMTLLKLPESGSAGLKHT
;
A
#
# COMPACT_ATOMS: atom_id res chain seq x y z
N MET A 1 -15.20 19.48 25.74
CA MET A 1 -14.68 18.11 25.99
C MET A 1 -14.88 17.28 24.73
N PRO A 2 -13.84 17.02 23.93
CA PRO A 2 -13.99 16.19 22.75
C PRO A 2 -14.03 14.71 23.18
N GLN A 3 -15.10 14.01 22.79
CA GLN A 3 -15.26 12.58 23.02
C GLN A 3 -14.19 11.80 22.25
N GLN A 4 -13.23 11.24 22.97
CA GLN A 4 -12.24 10.32 22.44
C GLN A 4 -12.93 9.00 22.09
N HIS A 5 -13.08 8.69 20.80
CA HIS A 5 -13.49 7.35 20.35
C HIS A 5 -12.37 6.33 20.63
N GLY A 6 -12.44 5.72 21.81
CA GLY A 6 -11.58 4.61 22.21
C GLY A 6 -11.83 3.31 21.43
N PRO A 7 -10.95 2.29 21.59
CA PRO A 7 -11.10 0.98 20.96
C PRO A 7 -12.41 0.29 21.39
N THR A 8 -12.87 -0.68 20.59
CA THR A 8 -14.12 -1.45 20.82
C THR A 8 -14.24 -1.87 22.28
N THR A 9 -15.26 -1.34 22.97
CA THR A 9 -15.53 -1.64 24.38
C THR A 9 -15.83 -3.12 24.57
N ALA A 10 -15.56 -3.67 25.76
CA ALA A 10 -15.83 -5.08 26.07
C ALA A 10 -17.29 -5.50 25.77
N ARG A 11 -18.23 -4.56 25.91
CA ARG A 11 -19.64 -4.73 25.54
C ARG A 11 -19.82 -4.92 24.02
N GLN A 12 -19.16 -4.10 23.21
CA GLN A 12 -19.21 -4.22 21.74
C GLN A 12 -18.56 -5.53 21.25
N GLN A 13 -17.46 -5.95 21.88
CA GLN A 13 -16.81 -7.23 21.53
C GLN A 13 -17.73 -8.42 21.79
N LYS A 14 -18.39 -8.47 22.95
CA LYS A 14 -19.38 -9.52 23.29
C LYS A 14 -20.56 -9.54 22.31
N LEU A 15 -21.04 -8.37 21.89
CA LEU A 15 -22.12 -8.26 20.90
C LEU A 15 -21.69 -8.83 19.55
N LEU A 16 -20.53 -8.42 19.03
CA LEU A 16 -20.00 -8.91 17.75
C LEU A 16 -19.75 -10.42 17.77
N TYR A 17 -19.27 -10.95 18.90
CA TYR A 17 -19.09 -12.38 19.10
C TYR A 17 -20.42 -13.15 19.08
N SER A 18 -21.45 -12.63 19.78
CA SER A 18 -22.80 -13.23 19.79
C SER A 18 -23.43 -13.24 18.39
N ILE A 19 -23.29 -12.15 17.65
CA ILE A 19 -23.77 -12.04 16.26
C ILE A 19 -23.07 -13.08 15.38
N GLN A 20 -21.73 -13.12 15.40
CA GLN A 20 -20.96 -14.04 14.56
C GLN A 20 -21.27 -15.51 14.87
N ARG A 21 -21.47 -15.86 16.14
CA ARG A 21 -21.81 -17.24 16.54
C ARG A 21 -23.11 -17.71 15.89
N LYS A 22 -24.13 -16.86 15.79
CA LYS A 22 -25.40 -17.23 15.12
C LYS A 22 -25.18 -17.58 13.65
N PHE A 23 -24.38 -16.78 12.94
CA PHE A 23 -24.04 -17.06 11.54
C PHE A 23 -23.24 -18.35 11.39
N LEU A 24 -22.21 -18.56 12.22
CA LEU A 24 -21.38 -19.76 12.17
C LEU A 24 -22.19 -21.04 12.41
N LEU A 25 -23.12 -21.04 13.37
CA LEU A 25 -23.99 -22.19 13.62
C LEU A 25 -24.92 -22.46 12.43
N ASN A 26 -25.45 -21.41 11.80
CA ASN A 26 -26.31 -21.55 10.62
C ASN A 26 -25.55 -22.08 9.40
N ILE A 27 -24.29 -21.65 9.20
CA ILE A 27 -23.46 -22.09 8.07
C ILE A 27 -23.03 -23.55 8.26
N THR A 28 -22.58 -23.90 9.46
CA THR A 28 -21.98 -25.21 9.73
C THR A 28 -22.99 -26.29 10.12
N GLY A 29 -24.21 -25.91 10.54
CA GLY A 29 -25.19 -26.83 11.10
C GLY A 29 -24.75 -27.48 12.43
N ALA A 30 -23.68 -26.96 13.06
CA ALA A 30 -23.11 -27.55 14.26
C ALA A 30 -24.02 -27.38 15.49
N HIS A 31 -23.85 -28.25 16.49
CA HIS A 31 -24.59 -28.13 17.74
C HIS A 31 -24.32 -26.79 18.43
N ASN A 32 -25.33 -26.28 19.13
CA ASN A 32 -25.28 -25.07 19.95
C ASN A 32 -24.27 -25.15 21.11
N THR A 33 -23.75 -26.33 21.45
CA THR A 33 -22.64 -26.54 22.40
C THR A 33 -21.25 -26.45 21.76
N THR A 34 -21.16 -26.46 20.42
CA THR A 34 -19.88 -26.42 19.70
C THR A 34 -19.13 -25.11 19.98
N PRO A 35 -17.84 -25.15 20.36
CA PRO A 35 -17.05 -23.94 20.61
C PRO A 35 -16.95 -23.05 19.37
N THR A 36 -17.21 -21.75 19.51
CA THR A 36 -17.14 -20.80 18.37
C THR A 36 -15.75 -20.76 17.73
N ALA A 37 -14.69 -20.94 18.53
CA ALA A 37 -13.32 -20.99 18.02
C ALA A 37 -13.11 -22.16 17.04
N ALA A 38 -13.70 -23.32 17.32
CA ALA A 38 -13.64 -24.45 16.40
C ALA A 38 -14.38 -24.14 15.08
N LEU A 39 -15.56 -23.51 15.17
CA LEU A 39 -16.33 -23.10 13.98
C LEU A 39 -15.57 -22.08 13.13
N GLN A 40 -14.89 -21.12 13.76
CA GLN A 40 -14.05 -20.14 13.06
C GLN A 40 -12.88 -20.79 12.32
N VAL A 41 -12.25 -21.80 12.91
CA VAL A 41 -11.16 -22.55 12.26
C VAL A 41 -11.68 -23.37 11.09
N ILE A 42 -12.79 -24.10 11.27
CA ILE A 42 -13.38 -24.94 10.22
C ILE A 42 -13.83 -24.11 9.02
N ASP A 43 -14.45 -22.95 9.26
CA ASP A 43 -14.98 -22.07 8.21
C ASP A 43 -13.93 -21.06 7.69
N GLY A 44 -12.72 -21.05 8.28
CA GLY A 44 -11.67 -20.08 7.95
C GLY A 44 -12.06 -18.62 8.23
N LEU A 45 -13.06 -18.37 9.08
CA LEU A 45 -13.60 -17.04 9.34
C LEU A 45 -12.94 -16.37 10.55
N MET A 46 -12.33 -15.21 10.31
CA MET A 46 -11.76 -14.37 11.36
C MET A 46 -12.84 -13.88 12.35
N PRO A 47 -12.53 -13.78 13.66
CA PRO A 47 -13.44 -13.18 14.63
C PRO A 47 -13.82 -11.74 14.30
N LEU A 48 -15.11 -11.41 14.35
CA LEU A 48 -15.66 -10.14 13.89
C LEU A 48 -15.15 -8.93 14.69
N HIS A 49 -14.93 -9.09 15.99
CA HIS A 49 -14.37 -8.04 16.84
C HIS A 49 -12.90 -7.73 16.48
N ILE A 50 -12.14 -8.72 16.01
CA ILE A 50 -10.78 -8.54 15.49
C ILE A 50 -10.85 -7.79 14.16
N LYS A 51 -11.69 -8.23 13.22
CA LYS A 51 -11.91 -7.54 11.93
C LYS A 51 -12.36 -6.08 12.12
N ALA A 52 -13.26 -5.82 13.07
CA ALA A 52 -13.70 -4.47 13.40
C ALA A 52 -12.56 -3.59 13.96
N LYS A 53 -11.73 -4.15 14.86
CA LYS A 53 -10.54 -3.46 15.36
C LYS A 53 -9.58 -3.12 14.22
N MET A 54 -9.30 -4.08 13.34
CA MET A 54 -8.44 -3.89 12.18
C MET A 54 -8.95 -2.79 11.25
N GLN A 55 -10.23 -2.82 10.89
CA GLN A 55 -10.87 -1.80 10.04
C GLN A 55 -10.86 -0.42 10.70
N SER A 56 -11.06 -0.34 12.02
CA SER A 56 -10.98 0.93 12.76
C SER A 56 -9.57 1.53 12.72
N THR A 57 -8.53 0.70 12.79
CA THR A 57 -7.14 1.12 12.64
C THR A 57 -6.88 1.63 11.22
N LEU A 58 -7.35 0.91 10.19
CA LEU A 58 -7.18 1.33 8.80
C LEU A 58 -7.84 2.69 8.52
N VAL A 59 -9.07 2.91 9.00
CA VAL A 59 -9.76 4.20 8.85
C VAL A 59 -9.02 5.31 9.61
N ARG A 60 -8.55 5.03 10.82
CA ARG A 60 -7.85 6.01 11.67
C ARG A 60 -6.53 6.46 11.06
N VAL A 61 -5.72 5.51 10.62
CA VAL A 61 -4.43 5.76 9.98
C VAL A 61 -4.65 6.42 8.62
N GLY A 62 -5.50 5.81 7.80
CA GLY A 62 -5.53 6.15 6.38
C GLY A 62 -6.48 7.24 5.96
N ARG A 63 -7.65 7.36 6.61
CA ARG A 63 -8.61 8.41 6.26
C ARG A 63 -8.53 9.61 7.18
N LEU A 64 -8.18 9.38 8.44
CA LEU A 64 -8.18 10.43 9.46
C LEU A 64 -6.79 10.97 9.78
N GLY A 65 -5.72 10.39 9.22
CA GLY A 65 -4.34 10.84 9.42
C GLY A 65 -3.89 10.81 10.89
N ARG A 66 -4.56 10.05 11.75
CA ARG A 66 -4.26 10.02 13.18
C ARG A 66 -3.20 8.96 13.44
N ASN A 67 -2.08 9.38 14.02
CA ASN A 67 -1.02 8.47 14.46
C ASN A 67 -1.60 7.43 15.42
N CYS A 68 -1.42 6.17 15.09
CA CYS A 68 -1.48 5.08 16.05
C CYS A 68 -0.20 4.27 15.95
N ASP A 69 0.10 3.54 17.02
CA ASP A 69 1.29 2.72 17.17
C ASP A 69 1.64 1.98 15.85
N THR A 70 2.70 2.45 15.20
CA THR A 70 3.04 2.12 13.82
C THR A 70 3.26 0.61 13.66
N LYS A 71 3.85 -0.01 14.68
CA LYS A 71 4.12 -1.45 14.72
C LYS A 71 2.84 -2.28 14.78
N VAL A 72 1.89 -1.87 15.62
CA VAL A 72 0.57 -2.53 15.75
C VAL A 72 -0.21 -2.37 14.46
N SER A 73 -0.15 -1.21 13.82
CA SER A 73 -0.83 -0.92 12.55
C SER A 73 -0.32 -1.81 11.43
N ILE A 74 1.01 -1.96 11.32
CA ILE A 74 1.68 -2.82 10.34
C ILE A 74 1.34 -4.31 10.57
N LEU A 75 1.40 -4.80 11.82
CA LEU A 75 1.04 -6.18 12.15
C LEU A 75 -0.43 -6.48 11.87
N THR A 76 -1.32 -5.56 12.26
CA THR A 76 -2.77 -5.65 12.08
C THR A 76 -3.13 -5.71 10.60
N MET A 77 -2.49 -4.90 9.75
CA MET A 77 -2.79 -4.87 8.33
C MET A 77 -2.11 -6.03 7.56
N LYS A 78 -0.91 -6.50 7.96
CA LYS A 78 -0.31 -7.74 7.43
C LYS A 78 -1.20 -8.97 7.68
N ALA A 79 -1.77 -9.09 8.88
CA ALA A 79 -2.67 -10.19 9.22
C ALA A 79 -3.98 -10.16 8.42
N MET A 80 -4.41 -9.01 7.93
CA MET A 80 -5.57 -8.92 7.04
C MET A 80 -5.27 -9.37 5.60
N SER A 81 -4.05 -9.13 5.09
CA SER A 81 -3.62 -9.58 3.75
C SER A 81 -3.65 -11.09 3.58
N SER A 82 -3.42 -11.82 4.68
CA SER A 82 -3.26 -13.27 4.67
C SER A 82 -4.59 -14.03 4.61
N HIS A 83 -5.75 -13.37 4.77
CA HIS A 83 -7.05 -14.07 4.96
C HIS A 83 -8.12 -13.72 3.91
N HIS A 84 -7.86 -12.80 2.98
CA HIS A 84 -8.79 -12.47 1.90
C HIS A 84 -8.05 -12.30 0.56
N HIS A 85 -8.45 -13.08 -0.45
CA HIS A 85 -8.06 -12.93 -1.85
C HIS A 85 -8.52 -11.60 -2.52
N HIS A 86 -9.08 -10.65 -1.76
CA HIS A 86 -9.73 -9.47 -2.35
C HIS A 86 -9.74 -8.17 -1.53
N GLN A 87 -8.97 -8.06 -0.45
CA GLN A 87 -8.72 -6.75 0.16
C GLN A 87 -7.21 -6.54 0.21
N GLN A 88 -6.74 -5.59 -0.60
CA GLN A 88 -5.33 -5.26 -0.72
C GLN A 88 -4.90 -4.31 0.38
N TYR A 89 -3.72 -4.57 0.95
CA TYR A 89 -3.17 -3.78 2.05
C TYR A 89 -1.92 -3.05 1.59
N THR A 90 -2.11 -1.75 1.38
CA THR A 90 -1.10 -0.71 1.28
C THR A 90 -0.54 -0.45 2.67
N LEU A 91 0.74 -0.77 2.93
CA LEU A 91 1.24 -0.71 4.31
C LEU A 91 2.68 -0.23 4.51
N HIS A 92 3.36 0.24 3.48
CA HIS A 92 4.68 0.84 3.65
C HIS A 92 4.71 2.34 3.31
N PHE A 93 3.59 2.89 2.82
CA PHE A 93 3.53 4.28 2.44
C PHE A 93 3.80 5.26 3.60
N LEU A 94 3.61 4.84 4.87
CA LEU A 94 3.91 5.66 6.04
C LEU A 94 5.41 5.80 6.36
N ALA A 95 6.27 4.94 5.83
CA ALA A 95 7.73 5.11 5.95
C ALA A 95 8.30 5.92 4.78
N TRP A 96 7.55 6.02 3.68
CA TRP A 96 7.97 6.70 2.48
C TRP A 96 7.46 8.14 2.46
N LYS A 97 8.36 9.11 2.69
CA LYS A 97 8.02 10.53 2.68
C LYS A 97 7.82 10.98 1.22
N ILE A 98 6.58 10.99 0.74
CA ILE A 98 6.26 11.77 -0.47
C ILE A 98 6.33 13.24 -0.09
N GLU A 99 7.48 13.84 -0.35
CA GLU A 99 7.70 15.27 -0.17
C GLU A 99 7.25 16.01 -1.42
N SER A 100 6.30 16.92 -1.25
CA SER A 100 6.10 18.03 -2.18
C SER A 100 7.19 19.06 -1.88
N HIS A 101 8.16 19.15 -2.78
CA HIS A 101 9.08 20.27 -2.95
C HIS A 101 9.63 20.93 -1.67
N THR A 102 10.77 20.45 -1.19
CA THR A 102 11.84 21.34 -0.71
C THR A 102 13.17 20.82 -1.22
N ARG A 103 13.87 21.65 -2.01
CA ARG A 103 15.28 21.47 -2.35
C ARG A 103 16.13 21.75 -1.10
N GLY A 104 15.95 20.95 -0.06
CA GLY A 104 16.80 20.97 1.13
C GLY A 104 18.08 20.23 0.81
N GLN A 105 19.16 20.98 0.58
CA GLN A 105 20.50 20.40 0.51
C GLN A 105 20.83 19.75 1.86
N VAL A 106 20.84 18.42 1.90
CA VAL A 106 21.68 17.71 2.87
C VAL A 106 23.08 17.72 2.28
N PRO A 107 24.11 18.19 3.00
CA PRO A 107 25.48 18.18 2.51
C PRO A 107 25.99 16.74 2.52
N SER A 108 25.73 16.02 1.44
CA SER A 108 26.40 14.75 1.13
C SER A 108 27.32 15.00 -0.06
N ASN A 109 28.57 14.56 0.03
CA ASN A 109 29.58 14.65 -1.04
C ASN A 109 29.26 13.74 -2.25
N ARG A 110 28.06 13.15 -2.31
CA ARG A 110 27.60 12.28 -3.40
C ARG A 110 26.47 12.97 -4.15
N THR A 111 26.57 13.00 -5.48
CA THR A 111 25.45 13.44 -6.31
C THR A 111 24.28 12.47 -6.09
N PRO A 112 23.06 12.95 -5.79
CA PRO A 112 21.91 12.07 -5.62
C PRO A 112 21.62 11.31 -6.92
N ILE A 113 21.25 10.04 -6.79
CA ILE A 113 20.70 9.26 -7.91
C ILE A 113 19.25 9.69 -8.09
N GLU A 114 18.90 10.08 -9.31
CA GLU A 114 17.56 10.52 -9.67
C GLU A 114 16.97 9.59 -10.71
N VAL A 115 15.70 9.23 -10.54
CA VAL A 115 14.96 8.36 -11.44
C VAL A 115 13.74 9.12 -11.90
N TYR A 116 13.54 9.25 -13.20
CA TYR A 116 12.36 9.90 -13.76
C TYR A 116 11.49 8.86 -14.45
N THR A 117 10.19 8.91 -14.18
CA THR A 117 9.18 7.99 -14.75
C THR A 117 8.26 8.75 -15.68
N ASP A 118 7.86 8.13 -16.79
CA ASP A 118 6.89 8.70 -17.71
C ASP A 118 6.04 7.60 -18.37
N GLY A 119 4.75 7.88 -18.56
CA GLY A 119 3.79 7.02 -19.22
C GLY A 119 3.05 7.78 -20.31
N SER A 120 3.31 7.45 -21.57
CA SER A 120 2.72 8.16 -22.72
C SER A 120 1.62 7.35 -23.41
N LYS A 121 0.67 8.07 -24.00
CA LYS A 121 -0.25 7.53 -25.00
C LYS A 121 -0.43 8.50 -26.15
N ILE A 122 -0.22 8.02 -27.37
CA ILE A 122 -0.52 8.75 -28.60
C ILE A 122 -1.21 7.81 -29.59
N ASN A 123 -2.41 8.19 -30.02
CA ASN A 123 -3.27 7.33 -30.84
C ASN A 123 -3.41 5.93 -30.20
N ASP A 124 -3.19 4.88 -30.99
CA ASP A 124 -3.21 3.48 -30.57
C ASP A 124 -1.85 2.98 -30.05
N GLN A 125 -0.97 3.89 -29.61
CA GLN A 125 0.33 3.54 -29.06
C GLN A 125 0.44 4.01 -27.62
N THR A 126 0.68 3.08 -26.72
CA THR A 126 0.90 3.34 -25.30
C THR A 126 2.31 2.88 -24.93
N GLY A 127 3.04 3.67 -24.17
CA GLY A 127 4.42 3.39 -23.77
C GLY A 127 4.67 3.77 -22.33
N SER A 128 5.57 3.06 -21.66
CA SER A 128 5.96 3.30 -20.28
C SER A 128 7.48 3.24 -20.18
N ALA A 129 8.09 4.18 -19.44
CA ALA A 129 9.54 4.26 -19.34
C ALA A 129 10.00 4.85 -18.01
N PHE A 130 11.23 4.51 -17.61
CA PHE A 130 11.98 5.28 -16.62
C PHE A 130 13.43 5.47 -17.06
N CYS A 131 14.07 6.53 -16.60
CA CYS A 131 15.51 6.73 -16.74
C CYS A 131 16.15 7.02 -15.39
N VAL A 132 17.43 6.67 -15.25
CA VAL A 132 18.25 6.94 -14.08
C VAL A 132 19.32 7.94 -14.48
N ILE A 133 19.42 9.03 -13.73
CA ILE A 133 20.42 10.07 -13.87
C ILE A 133 21.30 10.04 -12.62
N ALA A 134 22.61 9.92 -12.85
CA ALA A 134 23.62 10.05 -11.79
C ALA A 134 24.81 10.81 -12.38
N ASN A 135 25.39 11.73 -11.61
CA ASN A 135 26.44 12.64 -12.10
C ASN A 135 26.06 13.35 -13.41
N GLU A 136 24.81 13.85 -13.50
CA GLU A 136 24.27 14.56 -14.68
C GLU A 136 24.21 13.74 -15.99
N ALA A 137 24.46 12.43 -15.93
CA ALA A 137 24.41 11.54 -17.08
C ALA A 137 23.35 10.46 -16.90
N ILE A 138 22.69 10.07 -18.01
CA ILE A 138 21.79 8.93 -18.01
C ILE A 138 22.62 7.64 -17.88
N THR A 139 22.47 6.94 -16.76
CA THR A 139 23.19 5.70 -16.48
C THR A 139 22.37 4.46 -16.81
N LYS A 140 21.03 4.59 -16.82
CA LYS A 140 20.13 3.49 -17.15
C LYS A 140 18.84 4.00 -17.76
N THR A 141 18.25 3.17 -18.63
CA THR A 141 16.93 3.40 -19.18
C THR A 141 16.17 2.09 -19.23
N TRP A 142 14.88 2.16 -18.94
CA TRP A 142 13.93 1.08 -19.16
C TRP A 142 12.75 1.65 -19.93
N LYS A 143 12.27 0.91 -20.93
CA LYS A 143 11.09 1.27 -21.71
C LYS A 143 10.36 0.04 -22.19
N VAL A 144 9.03 0.11 -22.23
CA VAL A 144 8.18 -0.96 -22.73
C VAL A 144 7.03 -0.37 -23.53
N LYS A 145 6.70 -1.04 -24.65
CA LYS A 145 5.48 -0.75 -25.41
C LYS A 145 4.34 -1.57 -24.83
N LEU A 146 3.23 -0.90 -24.54
CA LEU A 146 2.03 -1.48 -23.98
C LEU A 146 1.00 -1.77 -25.07
N SER A 147 -0.06 -2.50 -24.70
CA SER A 147 -1.19 -2.72 -25.62
C SER A 147 -1.84 -1.36 -25.94
N PRO A 148 -2.33 -1.16 -27.18
CA PRO A 148 -3.14 0.01 -27.53
C PRO A 148 -4.33 0.26 -26.58
N ALA A 149 -4.86 -0.82 -26.00
CA ALA A 149 -5.97 -0.77 -25.05
C ALA A 149 -5.58 -0.18 -23.68
N ASN A 150 -4.29 -0.07 -23.36
CA ASN A 150 -3.84 0.47 -22.08
C ASN A 150 -4.06 1.99 -22.00
N THR A 151 -4.37 2.48 -20.80
CA THR A 151 -4.55 3.91 -20.53
C THR A 151 -3.22 4.58 -20.14
N VAL A 152 -3.17 5.91 -20.23
CA VAL A 152 -2.04 6.73 -19.72
C VAL A 152 -1.75 6.36 -18.26
N PHE A 153 -2.78 6.34 -17.40
CA PHE A 153 -2.63 5.94 -16.00
C PHE A 153 -1.97 4.56 -15.80
N GLN A 154 -2.31 3.57 -16.62
CA GLN A 154 -1.67 2.25 -16.53
C GLN A 154 -0.20 2.29 -16.95
N ALA A 155 0.14 3.12 -17.93
CA ALA A 155 1.52 3.31 -18.38
C ALA A 155 2.36 4.03 -17.33
N GLU A 156 1.82 5.08 -16.72
CA GLU A 156 2.43 5.85 -15.63
C GLU A 156 2.68 4.97 -14.39
N MET A 157 1.65 4.25 -13.95
CA MET A 157 1.76 3.34 -12.81
C MET A 157 2.78 2.23 -13.07
N LEU A 158 2.90 1.75 -14.32
CA LEU A 158 3.89 0.75 -14.68
C LEU A 158 5.32 1.30 -14.64
N ALA A 159 5.52 2.53 -15.13
CA ALA A 159 6.82 3.20 -15.11
C ALA A 159 7.28 3.37 -13.66
N LEU A 160 6.36 3.83 -12.81
CA LEU A 160 6.57 4.02 -11.38
C LEU A 160 6.88 2.71 -10.67
N LYS A 161 6.12 1.64 -10.95
CA LYS A 161 6.40 0.30 -10.43
C LYS A 161 7.80 -0.18 -10.81
N ALA A 162 8.17 -0.08 -12.08
CA ALA A 162 9.47 -0.52 -12.59
C ALA A 162 10.63 0.28 -11.99
N ALA A 163 10.46 1.59 -11.80
CA ALA A 163 11.43 2.45 -11.12
C ALA A 163 11.62 2.03 -9.65
N ILE A 164 10.53 1.73 -8.92
CA ILE A 164 10.60 1.22 -7.54
C ILE A 164 11.31 -0.14 -7.51
N GLU A 165 10.98 -1.07 -8.42
CA GLU A 165 11.66 -2.37 -8.52
C GLU A 165 13.16 -2.21 -8.76
N TRP A 166 13.55 -1.28 -9.62
CA TRP A 166 14.95 -0.99 -9.85
C TRP A 166 15.63 -0.37 -8.62
N ALA A 167 14.99 0.61 -7.99
CA ALA A 167 15.52 1.24 -6.77
C ALA A 167 15.73 0.21 -5.66
N ASN A 168 14.88 -0.82 -5.56
CA ASN A 168 15.09 -1.94 -4.62
C ASN A 168 16.38 -2.72 -4.85
N THR A 169 16.92 -2.71 -6.08
CA THR A 169 18.18 -3.37 -6.44
C THR A 169 19.38 -2.42 -6.36
N ALA A 170 19.14 -1.11 -6.39
CA ALA A 170 20.15 -0.10 -6.16
C ALA A 170 20.35 0.00 -4.65
N ASN A 171 21.45 -0.54 -4.13
CA ASN A 171 21.79 -0.50 -2.71
C ASN A 171 22.27 0.91 -2.29
N GLU A 172 21.58 1.95 -2.75
CA GLU A 172 21.89 3.37 -2.63
C GLU A 172 20.60 4.18 -2.39
N ASP A 173 20.74 5.42 -1.93
CA ASP A 173 19.60 6.34 -1.77
C ASP A 173 19.19 6.92 -3.13
N VAL A 174 17.92 6.76 -3.49
CA VAL A 174 17.40 7.07 -4.85
C VAL A 174 16.18 7.99 -4.77
N ASN A 175 16.20 9.11 -5.51
CA ASN A 175 15.00 9.94 -5.67
C ASN A 175 14.24 9.51 -6.93
N ILE A 176 12.98 9.09 -6.81
CA ILE A 176 12.10 8.77 -7.92
C ILE A 176 11.13 9.94 -8.15
N TRP A 177 11.05 10.43 -9.38
CA TRP A 177 10.28 11.58 -9.80
C TRP A 177 9.19 11.15 -10.77
N SER A 178 7.95 11.59 -10.49
CA SER A 178 6.79 11.38 -11.35
C SER A 178 5.91 12.63 -11.34
N ASP A 179 5.48 13.06 -12.51
CA ASP A 179 4.50 14.13 -12.74
C ASP A 179 3.05 13.61 -12.72
N SER A 180 2.86 12.29 -12.70
CA SER A 180 1.55 11.66 -12.70
C SER A 180 0.88 11.76 -11.32
N GLU A 181 0.24 12.90 -11.04
CA GLU A 181 -0.49 13.13 -9.79
C GLU A 181 -1.49 11.99 -9.52
N SER A 182 -2.19 11.53 -10.55
CA SER A 182 -3.12 10.40 -10.46
C SER A 182 -2.45 9.11 -9.97
N SER A 183 -1.24 8.80 -10.43
CA SER A 183 -0.46 7.65 -9.99
C SER A 183 0.02 7.79 -8.55
N LEU A 184 0.48 8.99 -8.18
CA LEU A 184 0.90 9.29 -6.81
C LEU A 184 -0.28 9.22 -5.82
N GLN A 185 -1.44 9.75 -6.19
CA GLN A 185 -2.66 9.67 -5.39
C GLN A 185 -3.15 8.22 -5.27
N ALA A 186 -3.06 7.44 -6.36
CA ALA A 186 -3.42 6.02 -6.34
C ALA A 186 -2.50 5.21 -5.43
N LEU A 187 -1.19 5.50 -5.41
CA LEU A 187 -0.25 4.89 -4.47
C LEU A 187 -0.54 5.27 -3.00
N LYS A 188 -0.99 6.50 -2.75
CA LYS A 188 -1.42 7.00 -1.43
C LYS A 188 -2.75 6.39 -0.96
N SER A 189 -3.57 5.88 -1.87
CA SER A 189 -4.93 5.43 -1.55
C SER A 189 -4.94 4.12 -0.75
N PHE A 190 -5.81 4.07 0.26
CA PHE A 190 -6.08 2.90 1.10
C PHE A 190 -7.09 1.92 0.49
N ASN A 191 -7.73 2.30 -0.61
CA ASN A 191 -8.75 1.48 -1.26
C ASN A 191 -8.45 1.42 -2.76
N VAL A 192 -7.53 0.53 -3.12
CA VAL A 192 -7.05 0.37 -4.49
C VAL A 192 -7.70 -0.84 -5.12
N LYS A 193 -8.52 -0.62 -6.17
CA LYS A 193 -9.14 -1.71 -6.94
C LYS A 193 -8.27 -2.21 -8.09
N SER A 194 -7.31 -1.38 -8.54
CA SER A 194 -6.45 -1.65 -9.68
C SER A 194 -5.32 -2.62 -9.35
N LYS A 195 -5.23 -3.76 -10.05
CA LYS A 195 -4.20 -4.79 -9.84
C LYS A 195 -2.77 -4.24 -9.97
N ILE A 196 -2.52 -3.39 -10.97
CA ILE A 196 -1.18 -2.82 -11.19
C ILE A 196 -0.75 -1.88 -10.04
N THR A 197 -1.69 -1.12 -9.50
CA THR A 197 -1.43 -0.24 -8.35
C THR A 197 -1.18 -1.06 -7.09
N GLN A 198 -1.87 -2.20 -6.91
CA GLN A 198 -1.63 -3.10 -5.79
C GLN A 198 -0.26 -3.78 -5.90
N GLU A 199 0.12 -4.22 -7.08
CA GLU A 199 1.45 -4.78 -7.33
C GLU A 199 2.54 -3.74 -7.03
N ALA A 200 2.37 -2.49 -7.48
CA ALA A 200 3.30 -1.40 -7.17
C ALA A 200 3.42 -1.15 -5.66
N GLN A 201 2.29 -1.13 -4.94
CA GLN A 201 2.27 -1.01 -3.48
C GLN A 201 2.96 -2.20 -2.79
N MET A 202 2.79 -3.42 -3.29
CA MET A 202 3.43 -4.64 -2.77
C MET A 202 4.94 -4.66 -3.02
N THR A 203 5.40 -4.15 -4.15
CA THR A 203 6.82 -3.96 -4.42
C THR A 203 7.42 -2.95 -3.44
N LEU A 204 6.74 -1.83 -3.22
CA LEU A 204 7.15 -0.81 -2.26
C LEU A 204 7.18 -1.34 -0.82
N LEU A 205 6.37 -2.36 -0.50
CA LEU A 205 6.36 -3.05 0.79
C LEU A 205 7.57 -3.96 1.07
N LYS A 206 8.33 -4.34 0.04
CA LYS A 206 9.51 -5.23 0.15
C LYS A 206 10.82 -4.46 0.37
N LEU A 207 10.78 -3.13 0.42
CA LEU A 207 11.94 -2.28 0.65
C LEU A 207 12.57 -2.56 2.03
N PRO A 208 13.89 -2.80 2.12
CA PRO A 208 14.59 -2.80 3.40
C PRO A 208 14.63 -1.38 3.98
N GLU A 209 14.51 -1.24 5.31
CA GLU A 209 14.56 0.05 6.03
C GLU A 209 15.89 0.82 5.82
N SER A 210 16.89 0.19 5.21
CA SER A 210 18.25 0.69 5.03
C SER A 210 18.54 1.37 3.68
N GLY A 211 17.59 1.40 2.74
CA GLY A 211 17.71 2.16 1.48
C GLY A 211 16.62 3.21 1.41
N SER A 212 16.98 4.49 1.49
CA SER A 212 15.99 5.57 1.43
C SER A 212 15.77 5.97 -0.02
N ALA A 213 14.81 5.31 -0.66
CA ALA A 213 14.26 5.83 -1.90
C ALA A 213 13.12 6.82 -1.58
N GLY A 214 13.11 7.98 -2.24
CA GLY A 214 12.17 9.08 -2.00
C GLY A 214 11.39 9.41 -3.26
N LEU A 215 10.05 9.41 -3.21
CA LEU A 215 9.16 9.59 -4.36
C LEU A 215 8.71 11.03 -4.30
N LYS A 216 9.06 11.80 -5.32
CA LYS A 216 8.90 13.24 -5.36
C LYS A 216 8.05 13.60 -6.58
N HIS A 217 7.25 14.63 -6.41
CA HIS A 217 6.46 15.20 -7.50
C HIS A 217 7.27 16.33 -8.14
N THR A 218 7.40 16.30 -9.46
CA THR A 218 7.98 17.39 -10.26
C THR A 218 6.94 18.46 -10.59
#